data_AF-A0A662TI64-F1
#
_entry.id   AF-A0A662TI64-F1
#
_cell.length_a   1.000
_cell.length_b   1.000
_cell.length_c   1.000
_cell.angle_alpha   90.00
_cell.angle_beta   90.00
_cell.angle_gamma   90.00
#
_symmetry.space_group_name_H-M   'P 1'
#
loop_
_entity.id
_entity.type
_entity.pdbx_description
1 polymer ?
#
loop_
_entity_poly.entity_id
_entity_poly.type
_entity_poly.pdbx_seq_one_letter_code
_entity_poly.pdbx_strand_id
1 'polypeptide(L)'
;KICLEIAGTRIIVLRGALLHFRSNNVNFYTFHGDFLCRNGAYAGLLNLLASILFKRELFLEEMGKKFLGLERKAWLIMGHTHIAGLDTYRRIINCGCWKSYWRAKATGTLVHVYRGTPKLLSVSYKESKL
;
A
#
# COMPACT_ATOMS: atom_id res chain seq x y z
N LYS A 1 -20.35 7.74 -1.98
CA LYS A 1 -19.78 6.98 -0.84
C LYS A 1 -20.57 5.70 -0.74
N ILE A 2 -19.91 4.54 -0.82
CA ILE A 2 -20.56 3.23 -0.65
C ILE A 2 -20.10 2.69 0.70
N CYS A 3 -21.00 2.08 1.46
CA CYS A 3 -20.68 1.45 2.73
C CYS A 3 -20.90 -0.05 2.58
N LEU A 4 -19.89 -0.84 2.92
CA LEU A 4 -19.93 -2.30 2.89
C LEU A 4 -19.63 -2.81 4.30
N GLU A 5 -20.21 -3.94 4.66
CA GLU A 5 -19.88 -4.65 5.89
C GLU A 5 -19.43 -6.06 5.52
N ILE A 6 -18.21 -6.41 5.91
CA ILE A 6 -17.62 -7.72 5.62
C ILE A 6 -17.08 -8.28 6.94
N ALA A 7 -17.61 -9.43 7.36
CA ALA A 7 -17.22 -10.11 8.60
C ALA A 7 -17.21 -9.16 9.83
N GLY A 8 -18.26 -8.33 9.97
CA GLY A 8 -18.38 -7.34 11.05
C GLY A 8 -17.45 -6.13 10.93
N THR A 9 -16.70 -5.99 9.84
CA THR A 9 -15.86 -4.82 9.56
C THR A 9 -16.57 -3.89 8.59
N ARG A 10 -16.82 -2.66 9.05
CA ARG A 10 -17.35 -1.58 8.20
C ARG A 10 -16.26 -1.01 7.31
N ILE A 11 -16.48 -1.09 6.00
CA ILE A 11 -15.61 -0.57 4.95
C ILE A 11 -16.35 0.55 4.21
N ILE A 12 -15.70 1.69 4.08
CA ILE A 12 -16.22 2.87 3.41
C ILE A 12 -15.45 3.07 2.11
N VAL A 13 -16.14 2.98 0.98
CA VAL A 13 -15.59 3.31 -0.34
C VAL A 13 -15.87 4.79 -0.64
N LEU A 14 -14.80 5.55 -0.74
CA LEU A 14 -14.78 6.97 -1.12
C LEU A 14 -14.55 7.10 -2.64
N ARG A 15 -14.64 8.33 -3.16
CA ARG A 15 -14.36 8.59 -4.59
C ARG A 15 -12.92 8.18 -4.93
N GLY A 16 -12.71 7.69 -6.16
CA GLY A 16 -11.39 7.27 -6.63
C GLY A 16 -10.90 5.94 -6.03
N ALA A 17 -11.82 5.02 -5.70
CA ALA A 17 -11.49 3.70 -5.13
C ALA A 17 -10.68 3.74 -3.82
N LEU A 18 -10.70 4.87 -3.10
CA LEU A 18 -10.14 4.98 -1.76
C LEU A 18 -11.04 4.24 -0.77
N LEU A 19 -10.50 3.21 -0.14
CA LEU A 19 -11.16 2.45 0.91
C LEU A 19 -10.72 2.97 2.28
N HIS A 20 -11.66 3.07 3.20
CA HIS A 20 -11.41 3.36 4.60
C HIS A 20 -12.03 2.26 5.46
N PHE A 21 -11.25 1.72 6.39
CA PHE A 21 -11.75 0.79 7.39
C PHE A 21 -11.05 1.04 8.73
N ARG A 22 -11.62 0.48 9.80
CA ARG A 22 -11.11 0.62 11.16
C ARG A 22 -10.83 -0.75 11.76
N SER A 23 -9.67 -0.89 12.41
CA SER A 23 -9.31 -2.09 13.17
C SER A 23 -8.72 -1.66 14.51
N ASN A 24 -9.27 -2.14 15.62
CA ASN A 24 -8.86 -1.81 16.99
C ASN A 24 -8.65 -0.28 17.20
N ASN A 25 -9.67 0.50 16.86
CA ASN A 25 -9.64 1.97 16.90
C ASN A 25 -8.66 2.69 15.98
N VAL A 26 -7.88 1.98 15.16
CA VAL A 26 -6.92 2.54 14.20
C VAL A 26 -7.55 2.65 12.81
N ASN A 27 -7.38 3.81 12.16
CA ASN A 27 -7.86 4.07 10.81
C ASN A 27 -6.86 3.54 9.77
N PHE A 28 -7.38 2.84 8.77
CA PHE A 28 -6.64 2.37 7.61
C PHE A 28 -7.27 2.92 6.34
N TYR A 29 -6.43 3.44 5.46
CA TYR A 29 -6.80 3.92 4.15
C TYR A 29 -6.09 3.09 3.09
N THR A 30 -6.79 2.73 2.03
CA THR A 30 -6.23 1.94 0.92
C THR A 30 -6.63 2.54 -0.40
N PHE A 31 -5.66 2.80 -1.27
CA PHE A 31 -5.92 3.15 -2.67
C PHE A 31 -4.74 2.69 -3.53
N HIS A 32 -4.93 2.63 -4.85
CA HIS A 32 -3.93 2.06 -5.73
C HIS A 32 -2.68 2.96 -5.83
N GLY A 33 -2.82 4.24 -6.20
CA GLY A 33 -1.70 5.18 -6.30
C GLY A 33 -1.62 5.95 -7.63
N ASP A 34 -2.39 5.50 -8.61
CA ASP A 34 -2.53 6.03 -9.97
C ASP A 34 -2.95 7.50 -10.05
N PHE A 35 -3.62 8.02 -9.01
CA PHE A 35 -3.94 9.44 -8.90
C PHE A 35 -2.71 10.34 -8.74
N LEU A 36 -1.64 9.84 -8.11
CA LEU A 36 -0.41 10.61 -7.89
C LEU A 36 0.52 10.55 -9.11
N CYS A 37 0.57 9.39 -9.74
CA CYS A 37 1.34 9.17 -10.95
C CYS A 37 0.56 8.20 -11.83
N ARG A 38 0.21 8.60 -13.06
CA ARG A 38 -0.57 7.73 -13.95
C ARG A 38 0.17 6.45 -14.37
N ASN A 39 1.50 6.44 -14.29
CA ASN A 39 2.33 5.34 -14.77
C ASN A 39 3.16 4.74 -13.63
N GLY A 40 2.88 3.47 -13.32
CA GLY A 40 3.56 2.73 -12.24
C GLY A 40 5.06 2.57 -12.44
N ALA A 41 5.54 2.57 -13.70
CA ALA A 41 6.97 2.50 -13.96
C ALA A 41 7.70 3.79 -13.54
N TYR A 42 7.10 4.96 -13.79
CA TYR A 42 7.65 6.23 -13.29
C TYR A 42 7.53 6.31 -11.78
N ALA A 43 6.43 5.81 -11.21
CA ALA A 43 6.27 5.77 -9.77
C ALA A 43 7.38 4.94 -9.09
N GLY A 44 7.65 3.75 -9.60
CA GLY A 44 8.76 2.91 -9.14
C GLY A 44 10.13 3.58 -9.30
N LEU A 45 10.37 4.23 -10.46
CA LEU A 45 11.63 4.95 -10.70
C LEU A 45 11.82 6.13 -9.73
N LEU A 46 10.79 6.93 -9.48
CA LEU A 46 10.84 8.04 -8.53
C LEU A 46 11.16 7.55 -7.11
N ASN A 47 10.55 6.45 -6.67
CA ASN A 47 10.89 5.85 -5.38
C ASN A 47 12.31 5.32 -5.34
N LEU A 48 12.79 4.69 -6.42
CA LEU A 48 14.17 4.21 -6.52
C LEU A 48 15.17 5.38 -6.42
N LEU A 49 14.95 6.46 -7.17
CA LEU A 49 15.77 7.66 -7.10
C LEU A 49 15.72 8.29 -5.71
N ALA A 50 14.54 8.37 -5.08
CA ALA A 50 14.40 8.89 -3.73
C ALA A 50 15.14 8.02 -2.69
N SER A 51 15.12 6.71 -2.86
CA SER A 51 15.87 5.78 -2.02
C SER A 51 17.37 5.94 -2.19
N ILE A 52 17.87 6.11 -3.42
CA ILE A 52 19.31 6.24 -3.69
C ILE A 52 19.83 7.62 -3.24
N LEU A 53 19.14 8.69 -3.61
CA LEU A 53 19.60 10.07 -3.39
C LEU A 53 19.32 10.58 -1.97
N PHE A 54 18.20 10.14 -1.36
CA PHE A 54 17.73 10.68 -0.09
C PHE A 54 17.52 9.61 1.00
N LYS A 55 17.89 8.35 0.73
CA LYS A 55 17.68 7.20 1.65
C LYS A 55 16.23 7.10 2.13
N ARG A 56 15.28 7.46 1.27
CA ARG A 56 13.87 7.56 1.60
C ARG A 56 13.06 6.53 0.84
N GLU A 57 12.83 5.40 1.49
CA GLU A 57 11.93 4.37 0.98
C GLU A 57 10.47 4.82 1.08
N LEU A 58 9.58 4.23 0.27
CA LEU A 58 8.14 4.51 0.26
C LEU A 58 7.79 6.01 0.13
N PHE A 59 8.54 6.74 -0.68
CA PHE A 59 8.42 8.20 -0.81
C PHE A 59 7.08 8.60 -1.45
N LEU A 60 6.65 7.95 -2.52
CA LEU A 60 5.37 8.25 -3.17
C LEU A 60 4.18 7.92 -2.29
N GLU A 61 4.27 6.87 -1.50
CA GLU A 61 3.26 6.51 -0.52
C GLU A 61 3.17 7.59 0.57
N GLU A 62 4.31 8.15 0.99
CA GLU A 62 4.32 9.29 1.90
C GLU A 62 3.67 10.53 1.27
N MET A 63 3.96 10.81 0.00
CA MET A 63 3.30 11.88 -0.74
C MET A 63 1.79 11.63 -0.83
N GLY A 64 1.36 10.39 -1.07
CA GLY A 64 -0.04 10.01 -1.11
C GLY A 64 -0.75 10.26 0.21
N LYS A 65 -0.10 9.93 1.32
CA LYS A 65 -0.64 10.20 2.65
C LYS A 65 -0.84 11.70 2.89
N LYS A 66 0.12 12.53 2.46
CA LYS A 66 0.05 13.99 2.55
C LYS A 66 -1.01 14.58 1.62
N PHE A 67 -1.05 14.12 0.37
CA PHE A 67 -2.01 14.55 -0.65
C PHE A 67 -3.46 14.32 -0.22
N LEU A 68 -3.72 13.16 0.40
CA LEU A 68 -5.04 12.82 0.95
C LEU A 68 -5.34 13.51 2.29
N GLY A 69 -4.41 14.29 2.86
CA GLY A 69 -4.59 14.96 4.14
C GLY A 69 -4.81 14.00 5.31
N LEU A 70 -4.26 12.79 5.24
CA LEU A 70 -4.53 11.77 6.26
C LEU A 70 -3.83 12.11 7.58
N GLU A 71 -4.52 11.86 8.69
CA GLU A 71 -3.97 12.03 10.03
C GLU A 71 -2.67 11.24 10.19
N ARG A 72 -1.71 11.78 10.96
CA ARG A 72 -0.43 11.12 11.24
C ARG A 72 -0.60 9.71 11.83
N LYS A 73 -1.63 9.51 12.65
CA LYS A 73 -1.98 8.23 13.28
C LYS A 73 -2.69 7.24 12.35
N ALA A 74 -3.18 7.66 11.19
CA ALA A 74 -3.77 6.74 10.24
C ALA A 74 -2.70 5.92 9.52
N TRP A 75 -3.04 4.70 9.12
CA TRP A 75 -2.22 3.90 8.21
C TRP A 75 -2.64 4.15 6.77
N LEU A 76 -1.64 4.26 5.88
CA LEU A 76 -1.85 4.17 4.45
C LEU A 76 -1.32 2.84 3.92
N ILE A 77 -2.19 2.09 3.23
CA ILE A 77 -1.84 0.92 2.43
C ILE A 77 -1.92 1.38 0.97
N MET A 78 -0.79 1.44 0.28
CA MET A 78 -0.74 1.90 -1.11
C MET A 78 0.05 0.93 -1.96
N GLY A 79 -0.35 0.76 -3.23
CA GLY A 79 0.36 -0.06 -4.21
C GLY A 79 1.07 0.80 -5.25
N HIS A 80 0.95 0.40 -6.52
CA HIS A 80 1.37 1.13 -7.72
C HIS A 80 2.88 1.29 -7.98
N THR A 81 3.70 1.50 -6.95
CA THR A 81 5.17 1.65 -7.08
C THR A 81 5.89 0.31 -7.24
N HIS A 82 5.19 -0.80 -6.95
CA HIS A 82 5.71 -2.17 -6.95
C HIS A 82 6.84 -2.44 -5.93
N ILE A 83 7.06 -1.54 -4.97
CA ILE A 83 8.08 -1.70 -3.93
C ILE A 83 7.41 -2.19 -2.65
N ALA A 84 7.75 -3.41 -2.24
CA ALA A 84 7.29 -3.94 -0.97
C ALA A 84 8.02 -3.24 0.18
N GLY A 85 7.28 -2.81 1.20
CA GLY A 85 7.88 -2.15 2.35
C GLY A 85 6.88 -1.80 3.45
N LEU A 86 7.40 -1.61 4.65
CA LEU A 86 6.65 -1.21 5.83
C LEU A 86 7.44 -0.13 6.57
N ASP A 87 6.85 1.06 6.70
CA ASP A 87 7.34 2.12 7.55
C ASP A 87 6.37 2.37 8.72
N THR A 88 6.76 1.94 9.91
CA THR A 88 5.96 2.07 11.13
C THR A 88 5.92 3.49 11.68
N TYR A 89 6.97 4.28 11.46
CA TYR A 89 7.06 5.67 11.92
C TYR A 89 6.11 6.58 11.12
N ARG A 90 6.13 6.44 9.79
CA ARG A 90 5.23 7.16 8.87
C ARG A 90 3.87 6.49 8.74
N ARG A 91 3.70 5.25 9.23
CA ARG A 91 2.48 4.42 9.13
C ARG A 91 2.05 4.22 7.68
N ILE A 92 2.96 3.65 6.90
CA ILE A 92 2.79 3.39 5.47
C ILE A 92 3.21 1.95 5.19
N ILE A 93 2.46 1.25 4.34
CA ILE A 93 2.80 -0.10 3.91
C ILE A 93 2.42 -0.31 2.44
N ASN A 94 3.25 -1.07 1.73
CA ASN A 94 3.03 -1.45 0.33
C ASN A 94 3.33 -2.95 0.17
N CYS A 95 2.43 -3.68 -0.50
CA CYS A 95 2.56 -5.11 -0.80
C CYS A 95 3.47 -5.42 -2.01
N GLY A 96 4.06 -4.41 -2.62
CA GLY A 96 4.91 -4.56 -3.79
C GLY A 96 4.12 -5.10 -4.99
N CYS A 97 4.62 -6.16 -5.60
CA CYS A 97 4.05 -6.74 -6.81
C CYS A 97 3.93 -8.25 -6.75
N TRP A 98 2.82 -8.79 -7.23
CA TRP A 98 2.59 -10.25 -7.29
C TRP A 98 2.93 -10.83 -8.66
N LYS A 99 3.20 -9.98 -9.66
CA LYS A 99 3.59 -10.39 -11.00
C LYS A 99 5.03 -10.00 -11.27
N SER A 100 5.77 -10.88 -11.92
CA SER A 100 7.08 -10.55 -12.45
C SER A 100 6.91 -9.78 -13.74
N TYR A 101 7.65 -8.69 -13.87
CA TYR A 101 7.80 -7.93 -15.11
C TYR A 101 9.27 -7.97 -15.54
N TRP A 102 9.53 -7.66 -16.81
CA TRP A 102 10.88 -7.69 -17.39
C TRP A 102 11.95 -6.89 -16.62
N ARG A 103 11.55 -5.92 -15.78
CA ARG A 103 12.44 -5.08 -14.94
C ARG A 103 12.24 -5.24 -13.42
N ALA A 104 11.33 -6.10 -12.97
CA ALA A 104 11.04 -6.25 -11.54
C ALA A 104 10.51 -7.66 -11.22
N LYS A 105 11.08 -8.32 -10.20
CA LYS A 105 10.58 -9.61 -9.70
C LYS A 105 9.34 -9.39 -8.83
N ALA A 106 8.44 -10.37 -8.84
CA ALA A 106 7.34 -10.42 -7.87
C ALA A 106 7.90 -10.46 -6.44
N THR A 107 7.37 -9.62 -5.56
CA THR A 107 7.63 -9.63 -4.12
C THR A 107 6.79 -10.69 -3.41
N GLY A 108 5.58 -10.97 -3.93
CA GLY A 108 4.70 -11.99 -3.37
C GLY A 108 4.30 -11.72 -1.92
N THR A 109 4.12 -10.45 -1.52
CA THR A 109 3.79 -10.10 -0.14
C THR A 109 2.34 -9.65 0.02
N LEU A 110 1.73 -9.93 1.17
CA LEU A 110 0.39 -9.45 1.54
C LEU A 110 0.44 -8.57 2.78
N VAL A 111 -0.52 -7.65 2.89
CA VAL A 111 -0.72 -6.86 4.11
C VAL A 111 -1.73 -7.59 4.99
N HIS A 112 -1.28 -8.05 6.15
CA HIS A 112 -2.15 -8.63 7.17
C HIS A 112 -2.37 -7.61 8.29
N VAL A 113 -3.62 -7.22 8.54
CA VAL A 113 -3.98 -6.31 9.63
C VAL A 113 -4.63 -7.12 10.75
N TYR A 114 -3.99 -7.17 11.91
CA TYR A 114 -4.52 -7.85 13.08
C TYR A 114 -4.52 -6.92 14.28
N ARG A 115 -5.70 -6.73 14.90
CA ARG A 115 -5.90 -5.86 16.07
C ARG A 115 -5.26 -4.47 15.93
N GLY A 116 -5.41 -3.85 14.76
CA GLY A 116 -4.87 -2.51 14.47
C GLY A 116 -3.39 -2.45 14.10
N THR A 117 -2.72 -3.60 13.99
CA THR A 117 -1.30 -3.68 13.63
C THR A 117 -1.16 -4.30 12.24
N PRO A 118 -0.64 -3.56 11.25
CA PRO A 118 -0.31 -4.14 9.95
C PRO A 118 1.04 -4.86 10.00
N LYS A 119 1.12 -5.96 9.26
CA LYS A 119 2.34 -6.69 8.97
C LYS A 119 2.41 -6.99 7.48
N LEU A 120 3.63 -6.97 6.94
CA LEU A 120 3.91 -7.42 5.59
C LEU A 120 4.36 -8.88 5.66
N LEU A 121 3.60 -9.79 5.04
CA LEU A 121 3.88 -11.22 5.05
C LEU A 121 4.29 -11.68 3.66
N SER A 122 5.39 -12.42 3.55
CA SER A 122 5.77 -13.10 2.30
C SER A 122 4.93 -14.35 2.10
N VAL A 123 4.41 -14.52 0.89
CA VAL A 123 3.62 -15.66 0.46
C VAL A 123 4.39 -16.38 -0.63
N SER A 124 4.87 -17.57 -0.32
CA SER A 124 5.43 -18.49 -1.30
C SER A 124 4.30 -19.40 -1.80
N TYR A 125 3.88 -19.22 -3.04
CA TYR A 125 3.03 -20.19 -3.72
C TYR A 125 3.93 -21.24 -4.39
N LYS A 126 3.66 -22.52 -4.14
CA LYS A 126 4.12 -23.58 -5.06
C LYS A 126 3.27 -23.44 -6.32
N GLU A 127 3.87 -23.14 -7.45
CA GLU A 127 3.19 -23.29 -8.74
C GLU A 127 2.75 -24.74 -8.88
N SER A 128 1.45 -25.01 -8.77
CA SER A 128 0.91 -26.24 -9.31
C SER A 128 1.01 -26.12 -10.83
N LYS A 129 1.91 -26.89 -11.44
CA LYS A 129 1.95 -27.07 -12.89
C LYS A 129 0.56 -27.50 -13.34
N LEU A 130 -0.12 -26.64 -14.10
CA LEU A 130 -1.24 -27.01 -14.97
C LEU A 130 -0.66 -27.56 -16.28
#